data_AF-A0A1B6HRU6-F1
#
_entry.id   AF-A0A1B6HRU6-F1
#
_cell.length_a   1.000
_cell.length_b   1.000
_cell.length_c   1.000
_cell.angle_alpha   90.00
_cell.angle_beta   90.00
_cell.angle_gamma   90.00
#
_symmetry.space_group_name_H-M   'P 1'
#
loop_
_entity.id
_entity.type
_entity.pdbx_description
1 polymer ?
#
loop_
_entity_poly.entity_id
_entity_poly.type
_entity_poly.pdbx_seq_one_letter_code
_entity_poly.pdbx_strand_id
1 'polypeptide(L)'
;GIMHQQVDVQAIDCDFYVFSSHKIYGPSGIGILYGKKKLLDSMPPWEGGGSMIHTVSLTEGTTFNESPWRFEAGSPNTAGIIGLGAALNYVQQVGIDKIK
;
A
#
# COMPACT_ATOMS: atom_id res chain seq x y z
N GLY A 1 6.12 14.68 -6.65
CA GLY A 1 5.55 13.43 -6.11
C GLY A 1 5.54 13.49 -4.59
N ILE A 2 5.19 12.41 -3.89
CA ILE A 2 4.96 12.42 -2.42
C ILE A 2 6.09 13.08 -1.58
N MET A 3 7.33 13.05 -2.08
CA MET A 3 8.50 13.63 -1.42
C MET A 3 8.67 15.15 -1.55
N HIS A 4 7.92 15.80 -2.44
CA HIS A 4 8.14 17.22 -2.80
C HIS A 4 6.87 18.08 -2.72
N GLN A 5 5.70 17.47 -2.60
CA GLN A 5 4.44 18.18 -2.60
C GLN A 5 3.37 17.36 -1.87
N GLN A 6 2.35 18.03 -1.38
CA GLN A 6 1.14 17.36 -0.93
C GLN A 6 0.48 16.62 -2.10
N VAL A 7 0.07 15.38 -1.87
CA VAL A 7 -0.59 14.54 -2.86
C VAL A 7 -2.01 14.26 -2.41
N ASP A 8 -2.97 14.68 -3.23
CA ASP A 8 -4.37 14.31 -3.10
C ASP A 8 -4.76 13.43 -4.29
N VAL A 9 -4.85 12.13 -4.06
CA VAL A 9 -5.17 11.14 -5.10
C VAL A 9 -6.60 11.27 -5.61
N GLN A 10 -7.52 11.86 -4.84
CA GLN A 10 -8.90 12.12 -5.28
C GLN A 10 -8.94 13.33 -6.21
N ALA A 11 -8.23 14.41 -5.88
CA ALA A 11 -8.12 15.58 -6.74
C ALA A 11 -7.37 15.28 -8.05
N ILE A 12 -6.36 14.41 -8.00
CA ILE A 12 -5.65 13.92 -9.20
C ILE A 12 -6.56 13.02 -10.06
N ASP A 13 -7.55 12.35 -9.45
CA ASP A 13 -8.42 11.35 -10.06
C ASP A 13 -7.67 10.22 -10.80
N CYS A 14 -6.45 9.90 -10.37
CA CYS A 14 -5.69 8.79 -10.92
C CYS A 14 -6.29 7.44 -10.53
N ASP A 15 -6.20 6.46 -11.43
CA ASP A 15 -6.65 5.10 -11.14
C ASP A 15 -5.73 4.37 -10.16
N PHE A 16 -4.43 4.62 -10.26
CA PHE A 16 -3.39 4.10 -9.37
C PHE A 16 -2.36 5.18 -9.04
N TYR A 17 -1.81 5.10 -7.83
CA TYR A 17 -0.70 5.94 -7.38
C TYR A 17 0.27 5.10 -6.56
N VAL A 18 1.56 5.20 -6.85
CA VAL A 18 2.60 4.41 -6.16
C VAL A 18 3.72 5.28 -5.64
N PHE A 19 4.30 4.89 -4.52
CA PHE A 19 5.55 5.46 -4.05
C PHE A 19 6.36 4.49 -3.18
N SER A 20 7.66 4.76 -3.07
CA SER A 20 8.58 3.99 -2.23
C SER A 20 8.90 4.75 -0.94
N SER A 21 8.84 4.08 0.20
CA SER A 21 9.06 4.66 1.53
C SER A 21 10.42 5.33 1.71
N HIS A 22 11.49 4.72 1.20
CA HIS A 22 12.85 5.25 1.31
C HIS A 22 13.07 6.59 0.61
N LYS A 23 12.11 7.06 -0.19
CA LYS A 23 12.12 8.38 -0.84
C LYS A 23 11.43 9.46 -0.01
N ILE A 24 10.81 9.09 1.12
CA ILE A 24 10.13 9.99 2.06
C ILE A 24 10.59 9.74 3.50
N TYR A 25 11.91 9.62 3.68
CA TYR A 25 12.57 9.42 4.99
C TYR A 25 12.14 8.14 5.74
N GLY A 26 11.42 7.24 5.09
CA GLY A 26 10.99 5.97 5.68
C GLY A 26 11.95 4.81 5.40
N PRO A 27 11.65 3.61 5.91
CA PRO A 27 12.48 2.43 5.72
C PRO A 27 12.58 1.97 4.26
N SER A 28 13.66 1.24 3.95
CA SER A 28 13.78 0.44 2.72
C SER A 28 12.88 -0.80 2.76
N GLY A 29 12.55 -1.36 1.60
CA GLY A 29 11.77 -2.61 1.51
C GLY A 29 10.29 -2.45 1.87
N ILE A 30 9.75 -1.23 1.79
CA ILE A 30 8.31 -0.95 1.94
C ILE A 30 7.89 0.14 0.95
N GLY A 31 6.65 0.07 0.47
CA GLY A 31 6.06 1.01 -0.47
C GLY A 31 4.55 0.99 -0.36
N ILE A 32 3.89 1.87 -1.10
CA ILE A 32 2.44 2.00 -1.12
C ILE A 32 1.95 1.90 -2.55
N LEU A 33 0.86 1.15 -2.72
CA LEU A 33 -0.01 1.18 -3.88
C LEU A 33 -1.38 1.70 -3.44
N TYR A 34 -1.76 2.86 -3.94
CA TYR A 34 -3.15 3.29 -3.99
C TYR A 34 -3.77 2.80 -5.30
N GLY A 35 -5.02 2.34 -5.22
CA GLY A 35 -5.85 2.06 -6.38
C GLY A 35 -7.31 2.38 -6.08
N LYS A 36 -8.06 2.83 -7.09
CA LYS A 36 -9.52 3.01 -6.93
C LYS A 36 -10.15 1.67 -6.55
N LYS A 37 -11.00 1.67 -5.51
CA LYS A 37 -11.60 0.43 -4.96
C LYS A 37 -12.25 -0.45 -6.02
N LYS A 38 -13.05 0.13 -6.92
CA LYS A 38 -13.70 -0.61 -8.03
C LYS A 38 -12.71 -1.38 -8.91
N LEU A 39 -11.50 -0.85 -9.09
CA LEU A 39 -10.46 -1.50 -9.89
C LEU A 39 -9.80 -2.61 -9.07
N LEU A 40 -9.41 -2.33 -7.82
CA LEU A 40 -8.81 -3.32 -6.93
C LEU A 40 -9.73 -4.53 -6.70
N ASP A 41 -11.04 -4.30 -6.54
CA ASP A 41 -12.02 -5.37 -6.35
C ASP A 41 -12.15 -6.28 -7.59
N SER A 42 -11.94 -5.72 -8.79
CA SER A 42 -11.99 -6.44 -10.07
C SER A 42 -10.69 -7.14 -10.45
N MET A 43 -9.58 -6.81 -9.78
CA MET A 43 -8.26 -7.35 -10.11
C MET A 43 -8.07 -8.75 -9.50
N PRO A 44 -7.39 -9.65 -10.23
CA PRO A 44 -6.93 -10.92 -9.67
C PRO A 44 -5.87 -10.65 -8.59
N PRO A 45 -5.65 -11.59 -7.65
CA PRO A 45 -4.55 -11.47 -6.70
C PRO A 45 -3.18 -11.39 -7.41
N TRP A 46 -2.22 -10.75 -6.75
CA TRP A 46 -0.84 -10.63 -7.26
C TRP A 46 0.01 -11.84 -6.85
N GLU A 47 0.29 -11.94 -5.55
CA GLU A 47 1.01 -13.06 -4.94
C GLU A 47 0.03 -13.97 -4.19
N GLY A 48 0.34 -15.26 -4.10
CA GLY A 48 -0.47 -16.26 -3.40
C GLY A 48 0.20 -16.74 -2.12
N GLY A 49 -0.59 -16.93 -1.06
CA GLY A 49 -0.08 -17.45 0.22
C GLY A 49 -1.06 -17.20 1.37
N GLY A 50 -0.56 -17.31 2.61
CA GLY A 50 -1.34 -16.92 3.80
C GLY A 50 -1.74 -15.43 3.77
N SER A 51 -2.62 -15.01 4.67
CA SER A 51 -3.15 -13.64 4.82
C SER A 51 -4.07 -13.13 3.70
N MET A 52 -3.82 -13.50 2.44
CA MET A 52 -4.58 -13.02 1.28
C MET A 52 -5.75 -13.95 0.88
N ILE A 53 -5.77 -15.17 1.40
CA ILE A 53 -6.78 -16.19 1.13
C ILE A 53 -7.91 -16.12 2.18
N HIS A 54 -9.15 -16.30 1.72
CA HIS A 54 -10.32 -16.49 2.58
C HIS A 54 -10.58 -17.98 2.87
N THR A 55 -10.52 -18.85 1.86
CA THR A 55 -10.66 -20.31 2.02
C THR A 55 -9.73 -21.03 1.06
N VAL A 56 -9.11 -22.13 1.52
CA VAL A 56 -8.36 -23.09 0.70
C VAL A 56 -9.06 -24.43 0.74
N SER A 57 -9.40 -24.98 -0.42
CA SER A 57 -9.87 -26.35 -0.58
C SER A 57 -9.18 -27.01 -1.77
N LEU A 58 -8.70 -28.25 -1.57
CA LEU A 58 -8.09 -29.03 -2.66
C LEU A 58 -9.14 -29.57 -3.65
N THR A 59 -10.40 -29.62 -3.26
CA THR A 59 -11.50 -30.13 -4.08
C THR A 59 -12.36 -29.02 -4.67
N GLU A 60 -12.56 -27.93 -3.92
CA GLU A 60 -13.48 -26.84 -4.29
C GLU A 60 -12.74 -25.58 -4.77
N GLY A 61 -11.42 -25.52 -4.59
CA GLY A 61 -10.58 -24.40 -4.98
C GLY A 61 -10.35 -23.39 -3.86
N THR A 62 -9.80 -22.23 -4.24
CA THR A 62 -9.38 -21.17 -3.32
C THR A 62 -10.20 -19.91 -3.55
N THR A 63 -10.69 -19.30 -2.48
CA THR A 63 -11.33 -17.96 -2.51
C THR A 63 -10.42 -16.94 -1.83
N PHE A 64 -10.42 -15.70 -2.31
CA PHE A 64 -9.50 -14.66 -1.85
C PHE A 64 -10.19 -13.64 -0.95
N ASN A 65 -9.43 -13.02 -0.05
CA ASN A 65 -9.92 -11.89 0.73
C ASN A 65 -10.24 -10.69 -0.18
N GLU A 66 -10.96 -9.72 0.38
CA GLU A 66 -11.20 -8.43 -0.26
C GLU A 66 -9.94 -7.56 -0.28
N SER A 67 -9.91 -6.54 -1.14
CA SER A 67 -8.86 -5.53 -1.08
C SER A 67 -8.89 -4.80 0.28
N PRO A 68 -7.75 -4.48 0.90
CA PRO A 68 -6.39 -4.59 0.35
C PRO A 68 -5.73 -5.97 0.54
N TRP A 69 -6.22 -6.78 1.48
CA TRP A 69 -5.56 -8.03 1.91
C TRP A 69 -5.35 -9.05 0.79
N ARG A 70 -6.18 -9.03 -0.25
CA ARG A 70 -5.97 -9.81 -1.49
C ARG A 70 -4.56 -9.65 -2.09
N PHE A 71 -3.91 -8.51 -1.87
CA PHE A 71 -2.64 -8.14 -2.49
C PHE A 71 -1.44 -8.21 -1.53
N GLU A 72 -1.64 -8.66 -0.29
CA GLU A 72 -0.61 -8.69 0.76
C GLU A 72 -0.40 -10.12 1.26
N ALA A 73 0.21 -10.94 0.42
CA ALA A 73 0.45 -12.35 0.72
C ALA A 73 1.54 -12.53 1.79
N GLY A 74 1.29 -13.44 2.73
CA GLY A 74 2.25 -13.82 3.76
C GLY A 74 2.37 -12.81 4.90
N SER A 75 3.47 -12.89 5.64
CA SER A 75 3.78 -11.96 6.72
C SER A 75 4.31 -10.65 6.14
N PRO A 76 3.69 -9.50 6.41
CA PRO A 76 4.15 -8.24 5.86
C PRO A 76 5.44 -7.79 6.54
N ASN A 77 6.13 -6.81 5.93
CA ASN A 77 7.23 -6.08 6.57
C ASN A 77 6.67 -5.15 7.66
N THR A 78 6.27 -5.71 8.81
CA THR A 78 5.61 -4.97 9.91
C THR A 78 6.47 -3.82 10.43
N ALA A 79 7.78 -4.02 10.58
CA ALA A 79 8.70 -2.96 10.99
C ALA A 79 8.75 -1.83 9.94
N GLY A 80 8.77 -2.18 8.66
CA GLY A 80 8.70 -1.23 7.55
C GLY A 80 7.41 -0.41 7.55
N ILE A 81 6.26 -1.05 7.78
CA ILE A 81 4.94 -0.39 7.87
C ILE A 81 4.92 0.63 9.01
N ILE A 82 5.34 0.23 10.22
CA ILE A 82 5.37 1.12 11.38
C ILE A 82 6.34 2.29 11.14
N GLY A 83 7.53 2.00 10.60
CA GLY A 83 8.54 3.01 10.29
C GLY A 83 8.09 4.01 9.22
N LEU A 84 7.38 3.55 8.18
CA LEU A 84 6.78 4.43 7.18
C LEU A 84 5.71 5.33 7.82
N GLY A 85 4.85 4.78 8.69
CA GLY A 85 3.87 5.57 9.43
C GLY A 85 4.52 6.69 10.26
N ALA A 86 5.64 6.40 10.93
CA ALA A 86 6.42 7.39 11.66
C ALA A 86 7.03 8.46 10.73
N ALA A 87 7.58 8.06 9.58
CA ALA A 87 8.16 8.99 8.61
C ALA A 87 7.11 9.94 8.01
N LEU A 88 5.92 9.42 7.67
CA LEU A 88 4.80 10.24 7.19
C LEU A 88 4.33 11.24 8.25
N ASN A 89 4.24 10.81 9.52
CA ASN A 89 3.91 11.70 10.64
C ASN A 89 4.97 12.80 10.81
N TYR A 90 6.26 12.47 10.73
CA TYR A 90 7.33 13.45 10.77
C TYR A 90 7.19 14.52 9.66
N VAL A 91 7.00 14.07 8.41
CA VAL A 91 6.79 14.99 7.27
C VAL A 91 5.56 15.87 7.48
N GLN A 92 4.45 15.31 7.99
CA GLN A 92 3.24 16.06 8.29
C GLN A 92 3.47 17.13 9.38
N GLN A 93 4.22 16.80 10.43
CA GLN A 93 4.53 17.73 11.53
C GLN A 93 5.45 18.87 11.09
N VAL A 94 6.45 18.58 10.26
CA VAL A 94 7.34 19.61 9.69
C VAL A 94 6.55 20.49 8.71
N GLY A 95 5.67 19.87 7.93
CA GLY A 95 4.95 20.48 6.82
C GLY A 95 5.75 20.36 5.53
N ILE A 96 5.17 19.68 4.53
CA ILE A 96 5.86 19.34 3.27
C ILE A 96 6.39 20.58 2.54
N ASP A 97 5.70 21.71 2.61
CA ASP A 97 6.11 22.96 1.97
C ASP A 97 7.40 23.57 2.54
N LYS A 98 7.82 23.13 3.74
CA LYS A 98 9.07 23.53 4.39
C LYS A 98 10.23 22.60 4.07
N ILE A 99 9.94 21.43 3.49
CA ILE A 99 10.93 20.44 3.10
C ILE A 99 11.34 20.77 1.65
N LYS A 100 12.57 21.29 1.50
CA LYS A 100 13.15 21.66 0.20
C LYS A 100 13.94 20.52 -0.41
#